data_AF-A0A0F9PHE5-F1
#
_entry.id   AF-A0A0F9PHE5-F1
#
_cell.length_a   1.000
_cell.length_b   1.000
_cell.length_c   1.000
_cell.angle_alpha   90.00
_cell.angle_beta   90.00
_cell.angle_gamma   90.00
#
_symmetry.space_group_name_H-M   'P 1'
#
loop_
_entity.id
_entity.type
_entity.pdbx_description
1 polymer ?
#
loop_
_entity_poly.entity_id
_entity_poly.type
_entity_poly.pdbx_seq_one_letter_code
_entity_poly.pdbx_strand_id
1 'polypeptide(L)'
;MTKTLDSDVASAIELILASPEQYEMGPAVDHIRYGDKFVQEYDTEELRAAYIEHLGACRCCGQLGSSHAASVDRDFLVNVWTIDRRFQVERPKMNASLDNIARSGCCEKCCDLSEASSKAMKRQAGMQRLRKKLFTRNILPREFPKAQFIDSDENIMLRNPKVWEDARSWNPKHEAWWIYGDKGAGKTFMARCVLNMILDQGFSVGELSAVTFNQIAKRRFYEWHEEREIYGKVKVLLIEDIDKAIWTPEGMSELYSLLDERYSNERRTMVTTNATVEWVQQQWQYAAPHNKSLPGTMMDRLKPMRRIQLSGPTLRKGGANEFT
;
A
#
# COMPACT_ATOMS: atom_id res chain seq x y z
N MET A 1 32.54 -15.47 -17.50
CA MET A 1 33.99 -15.59 -17.77
C MET A 1 34.71 -14.99 -16.59
N THR A 2 35.28 -15.84 -15.72
CA THR A 2 36.22 -15.41 -14.68
C THR A 2 37.45 -14.84 -15.40
N LYS A 3 37.64 -13.52 -15.37
CA LYS A 3 38.92 -12.93 -15.76
C LYS A 3 39.92 -13.41 -14.72
N THR A 4 40.88 -14.24 -15.12
CA THR A 4 42.05 -14.52 -14.30
C THR A 4 42.73 -13.19 -14.00
N LEU A 5 42.80 -12.87 -12.71
CA LEU A 5 43.57 -11.77 -12.16
C LEU A 5 45.01 -11.89 -12.68
N ASP A 6 45.55 -10.81 -13.24
CA ASP A 6 46.94 -10.79 -13.70
C ASP A 6 47.87 -11.17 -12.53
N SER A 7 48.92 -11.97 -12.78
CA SER A 7 49.78 -12.52 -11.72
C SER A 7 50.43 -11.42 -10.88
N ASP A 8 50.64 -10.27 -11.50
CA ASP A 8 51.25 -9.09 -10.89
C ASP A 8 50.27 -8.40 -9.92
N VAL A 9 48.98 -8.37 -10.24
CA VAL A 9 47.93 -7.82 -9.37
C VAL A 9 47.68 -8.73 -8.16
N ALA A 10 47.67 -10.05 -8.37
CA ALA A 10 47.53 -11.02 -7.28
C ALA A 10 48.69 -10.92 -6.29
N SER A 11 49.92 -10.79 -6.79
CA SER A 11 51.13 -10.62 -5.98
C SER A 11 51.12 -9.30 -5.20
N ALA A 12 50.63 -8.21 -5.80
CA ALA A 12 50.49 -6.92 -5.13
C ALA A 12 49.48 -6.98 -3.97
N ILE A 13 48.37 -7.70 -4.15
CA ILE A 13 47.36 -7.89 -3.10
C ILE A 13 47.92 -8.70 -1.92
N GLU A 14 48.63 -9.81 -2.19
CA GLU A 14 49.25 -10.62 -1.12
C GLU A 14 50.27 -9.83 -0.30
N LEU A 15 51.07 -8.98 -0.95
CA LEU A 15 52.04 -8.10 -0.28
C LEU A 15 51.36 -7.05 0.60
N ILE A 16 50.27 -6.44 0.12
CA ILE A 16 49.48 -5.45 0.88
C ILE A 16 48.85 -6.09 2.13
N LEU A 17 48.35 -7.32 2.00
CA LEU A 17 47.73 -8.05 3.11
C LEU A 17 48.75 -8.54 4.14
N ALA A 18 49.98 -8.85 3.73
CA ALA A 18 51.03 -9.35 4.62
C ALA A 18 51.62 -8.27 5.53
N SER A 19 51.61 -6.99 5.13
CA SER A 19 52.21 -5.89 5.91
C SER A 19 51.52 -4.54 5.67
N PRO A 20 50.30 -4.36 6.22
CA PRO A 20 49.43 -3.20 6.02
C PRO A 20 50.05 -1.84 6.29
N GLU A 21 50.86 -1.81 7.33
CA GLU A 21 51.31 -0.60 8.02
C GLU A 21 52.49 0.05 7.31
N GLN A 22 53.01 -0.63 6.28
CA GLN A 22 54.14 -0.21 5.46
C GLN A 22 53.73 0.53 4.18
N TYR A 23 52.42 0.75 3.98
CA TYR A 23 51.86 1.41 2.80
C TYR A 23 51.33 2.81 3.14
N GLU A 24 51.96 3.84 2.55
CA GLU A 24 51.46 5.22 2.57
C GLU A 24 50.86 5.58 1.21
N MET A 25 49.62 6.11 1.18
CA MET A 25 49.02 6.57 -0.07
C MET A 25 49.58 7.93 -0.48
N GLY A 26 50.07 8.02 -1.71
CA GLY A 26 50.52 9.27 -2.31
C GLY A 26 49.38 10.25 -2.63
N PRO A 27 49.69 11.54 -2.89
CA PRO A 27 48.70 12.61 -3.10
C PRO A 27 47.96 12.56 -4.44
N ALA A 28 48.31 11.65 -5.35
CA ALA A 28 47.62 11.42 -6.62
C ALA A 28 47.06 9.99 -6.64
N VAL A 29 45.89 9.83 -7.26
CA VAL A 29 44.99 8.67 -7.20
C VAL A 29 45.64 7.35 -7.67
N ASP A 30 46.84 7.38 -8.23
CA ASP A 30 47.31 6.31 -9.11
C ASP A 30 48.53 5.51 -8.60
N HIS A 31 48.95 5.68 -7.32
CA HIS A 31 50.20 5.09 -6.84
C HIS A 31 50.10 4.50 -5.41
N ILE A 32 50.29 3.18 -5.30
CA ILE A 32 50.52 2.46 -4.04
C ILE A 32 52.03 2.26 -3.86
N ARG A 33 52.58 2.68 -2.71
CA ARG A 33 54.02 2.60 -2.41
C ARG A 33 54.30 1.56 -1.31
N TYR A 34 55.22 0.62 -1.58
CA TYR A 34 55.70 -0.38 -0.61
C TYR A 34 57.19 -0.15 -0.34
N GLY A 35 57.54 0.45 0.80
CA GLY A 35 58.89 0.89 1.07
C GLY A 35 59.44 1.81 -0.04
N ASP A 36 60.51 1.38 -0.73
CA ASP A 36 61.13 2.12 -1.83
C ASP A 36 60.64 1.70 -3.23
N LYS A 37 59.67 0.78 -3.33
CA LYS A 37 59.13 0.31 -4.61
C LYS A 37 57.80 0.98 -4.96
N PHE A 38 57.68 1.40 -6.21
CA PHE A 38 56.43 1.87 -6.82
C PHE A 38 55.74 0.68 -7.52
N VAL A 39 54.49 0.43 -7.19
CA VAL A 39 53.64 -0.48 -7.97
C VAL A 39 53.16 0.30 -9.19
N GLN A 40 53.41 -0.22 -10.40
CA GLN A 40 53.02 0.43 -11.66
C GLN A 40 51.51 0.62 -11.77
N GLU A 41 51.12 1.64 -12.52
CA GLU A 41 49.75 2.07 -12.84
C GLU A 41 48.81 0.86 -13.05
N TYR A 42 48.00 0.57 -12.04
CA TYR A 42 46.75 -0.15 -12.24
C TYR A 42 45.64 0.86 -12.03
N ASP A 43 44.64 0.85 -12.92
CA ASP A 43 43.43 1.61 -12.73
C ASP A 43 42.87 1.27 -11.34
N THR A 44 42.69 2.29 -10.50
CA THR A 44 42.18 2.10 -9.14
C THR A 44 40.87 1.31 -9.11
N GLU A 45 40.07 1.37 -10.18
CA GLU A 45 38.89 0.51 -10.33
C GLU A 45 39.22 -0.97 -10.51
N GLU A 46 40.28 -1.32 -11.27
CA GLU A 46 40.72 -2.70 -11.50
C GLU A 46 41.34 -3.31 -10.24
N LEU A 47 42.22 -2.57 -9.54
CA LEU A 47 42.75 -2.97 -8.24
C LEU A 47 41.63 -3.15 -7.21
N ARG A 48 40.66 -2.24 -7.18
CA ARG A 48 39.49 -2.32 -6.30
C ARG A 48 38.65 -3.56 -6.60
N ALA A 49 38.36 -3.84 -7.87
CA ALA A 49 37.58 -5.00 -8.29
C ALA A 49 38.28 -6.32 -7.90
N ALA A 50 39.59 -6.38 -8.14
CA ALA A 50 40.44 -7.51 -7.77
C ALA A 50 40.51 -7.73 -6.25
N TYR A 51 40.65 -6.66 -5.49
CA TYR A 51 40.73 -6.70 -4.03
C TYR A 51 39.40 -7.11 -3.37
N ILE A 52 38.27 -6.59 -3.88
CA ILE A 52 36.93 -7.00 -3.43
C ILE A 52 36.68 -8.49 -3.76
N GLU A 53 37.14 -8.94 -4.92
CA GLU A 53 37.05 -10.35 -5.33
C GLU A 53 37.92 -11.26 -4.46
N HIS A 54 39.15 -10.83 -4.12
CA HIS A 54 40.08 -11.56 -3.27
C HIS A 54 39.61 -11.66 -1.81
N LEU A 55 39.08 -10.57 -1.24
CA LEU A 55 38.53 -10.56 0.14
C LEU A 55 37.17 -11.26 0.27
N GLY A 56 36.50 -11.59 -0.83
CA GLY A 56 35.12 -12.06 -0.80
C GLY A 56 34.15 -11.02 -0.22
N ALA A 57 34.46 -9.73 -0.38
CA ALA A 57 33.62 -8.64 0.11
C ALA A 57 32.45 -8.37 -0.85
N CYS A 58 31.30 -7.97 -0.31
CA CYS A 58 30.13 -7.60 -1.11
C CYS A 58 30.41 -6.37 -1.97
N ARG A 59 30.23 -6.47 -3.29
CA ARG A 59 30.38 -5.33 -4.23
C ARG A 59 29.34 -4.21 -4.01
N CYS A 60 28.23 -4.48 -3.32
CA CYS A 60 27.16 -3.51 -3.05
C CYS A 60 27.38 -2.72 -1.75
N CYS A 61 27.87 -3.36 -0.69
CA CYS A 61 28.01 -2.73 0.64
C CYS A 61 29.38 -2.86 1.31
N GLY A 62 30.32 -3.58 0.69
CA GLY A 62 31.66 -3.82 1.23
C GLY A 62 31.74 -4.78 2.42
N GLN A 63 30.63 -5.40 2.85
CA GLN A 63 30.66 -6.37 3.96
C GLN A 63 31.34 -7.68 3.53
N LEU A 64 32.29 -8.16 4.33
CA LEU A 64 32.91 -9.48 4.18
C LEU A 64 31.89 -10.60 4.37
N GLY A 65 32.00 -11.66 3.57
CA GLY A 65 31.26 -12.91 3.78
C GLY A 65 31.56 -13.51 5.16
N SER A 66 30.56 -14.17 5.76
CA SER A 66 30.61 -14.74 7.12
C SER A 66 31.75 -15.73 7.36
N SER A 67 32.40 -16.26 6.32
CA SER A 67 33.54 -17.17 6.40
C SER A 67 34.91 -16.51 6.52
N HIS A 68 35.06 -15.23 6.14
CA HIS A 68 36.36 -14.52 6.11
C HIS A 68 36.52 -13.46 7.20
N ALA A 69 35.44 -13.11 7.93
CA ALA A 69 35.49 -12.11 8.99
C ALA A 69 36.32 -12.53 10.24
N ALA A 70 36.75 -13.79 10.32
CA ALA A 70 37.50 -14.31 11.47
C ALA A 70 39.03 -14.14 11.37
N SER A 71 39.56 -13.84 10.18
CA SER A 71 41.02 -13.78 9.94
C SER A 71 41.53 -12.43 9.43
N VAL A 72 40.64 -11.47 9.12
CA VAL A 72 41.02 -10.14 8.65
C VAL A 72 40.97 -9.16 9.83
N ASP A 73 42.10 -8.53 10.12
CA ASP A 73 42.25 -7.58 11.21
C ASP A 73 41.29 -6.40 11.06
N ARG A 74 40.61 -6.02 12.16
CA ARG A 74 39.60 -4.95 12.15
C ARG A 74 40.23 -3.60 11.84
N ASP A 75 41.47 -3.37 12.24
CA ASP A 75 42.18 -2.11 12.01
C ASP A 75 42.57 -1.95 10.52
N PHE A 76 42.78 -3.07 9.81
CA PHE A 76 43.02 -3.07 8.36
C PHE A 76 41.78 -2.63 7.56
N LEU A 77 40.61 -3.13 7.95
CA LEU A 77 39.33 -2.80 7.31
C LEU A 77 38.96 -1.32 7.46
N VAL A 78 39.37 -0.70 8.57
CA VAL A 78 39.18 0.74 8.82
C VAL A 78 40.02 1.57 7.83
N ASN A 79 41.24 1.14 7.50
CA ASN A 79 42.11 1.88 6.59
C ASN A 79 41.59 1.88 5.14
N VAL A 80 41.10 0.75 4.63
CA VAL A 80 40.47 0.67 3.28
C VAL A 80 39.20 1.51 3.19
N TRP A 81 38.43 1.62 4.27
CA TRP A 81 37.23 2.47 4.32
C TRP A 81 37.54 3.96 4.47
N THR A 82 38.66 4.31 5.09
CA THR A 82 39.11 5.70 5.25
C THR A 82 39.53 6.32 3.92
N ILE A 83 40.01 5.48 2.99
CA ILE A 83 40.24 5.81 1.58
C ILE A 83 38.89 6.23 0.94
N ASP A 84 37.85 5.41 1.03
CA ASP A 84 36.53 5.65 0.38
C ASP A 84 35.85 6.97 0.83
N ARG A 85 36.02 7.39 2.10
CA ARG A 85 35.46 8.67 2.62
C ARG A 85 36.21 9.92 2.16
N ARG A 86 37.50 9.84 1.81
CA ARG A 86 38.31 11.01 1.39
C ARG A 86 38.14 11.35 -0.09
N PHE A 87 37.66 10.44 -0.93
CA PHE A 87 37.54 10.63 -2.39
C PHE A 87 36.15 11.11 -2.87
N GLN A 88 35.21 11.44 -1.97
CA GLN A 88 33.86 11.92 -2.32
C GLN A 88 33.17 11.11 -3.43
N VAL A 89 33.42 9.79 -3.51
CA VAL A 89 32.80 8.96 -4.55
C VAL A 89 31.31 8.91 -4.25
N GLU A 90 30.51 9.60 -5.06
CA GLU A 90 29.06 9.49 -5.00
C GLU A 90 28.71 8.01 -5.11
N ARG A 91 27.95 7.50 -4.13
CA ARG A 91 27.35 6.16 -4.21
C ARG A 91 26.73 6.03 -5.60
N PRO A 92 26.97 4.94 -6.35
CA PRO A 92 26.27 4.76 -7.61
C PRO A 92 24.77 4.86 -7.30
N LYS A 93 24.12 5.89 -7.85
CA LYS A 93 22.66 6.01 -7.81
C LYS A 93 22.15 4.69 -8.37
N MET A 94 21.48 3.90 -7.54
CA MET A 94 20.86 2.64 -7.95
C MET A 94 19.79 2.98 -9.00
N ASN A 95 20.20 3.12 -10.25
CA ASN A 95 19.32 3.20 -11.39
C ASN A 95 18.76 1.80 -11.59
N ALA A 96 17.43 1.72 -11.65
CA ALA A 96 16.61 0.52 -11.60
C ALA A 96 16.74 -0.43 -12.83
N SER A 97 17.88 -0.45 -13.52
CA SER A 97 18.10 -1.21 -14.76
C SER A 97 19.29 -2.16 -14.74
N LEU A 98 19.83 -2.51 -13.55
CA LEU A 98 20.91 -3.49 -13.41
C LEU A 98 20.43 -4.84 -12.87
N ASP A 99 19.35 -5.38 -13.46
CA ASP A 99 18.84 -6.74 -13.12
C ASP A 99 19.85 -7.86 -13.45
N ASN A 100 20.92 -7.59 -14.21
CA ASN A 100 21.89 -8.60 -14.65
C ASN A 100 23.30 -8.54 -14.01
N ILE A 101 23.65 -7.50 -13.24
CA ILE A 101 24.99 -7.41 -12.60
C ILE A 101 24.97 -8.01 -11.17
N ALA A 102 23.80 -8.30 -10.61
CA ALA A 102 23.62 -8.53 -9.17
C ALA A 102 23.74 -9.99 -8.67
N ARG A 103 24.28 -10.96 -9.43
CA ARG A 103 24.39 -12.35 -8.93
C ARG A 103 25.81 -12.86 -8.65
N SER A 104 26.85 -12.24 -9.19
CA SER A 104 28.25 -12.59 -8.85
C SER A 104 28.86 -11.48 -7.98
N GLY A 105 28.86 -11.67 -6.66
CA GLY A 105 29.56 -10.78 -5.71
C GLY A 105 28.71 -9.85 -4.84
N CYS A 106 27.38 -10.01 -4.82
CA CYS A 106 26.49 -9.31 -3.88
C CYS A 106 26.14 -10.23 -2.69
N CYS A 107 26.13 -9.71 -1.46
CA CYS A 107 25.74 -10.50 -0.28
C CYS A 107 24.22 -10.62 -0.14
N GLU A 108 23.79 -11.66 0.56
CA GLU A 108 22.36 -11.99 0.79
C GLU A 108 21.56 -10.81 1.33
N LYS A 109 22.06 -10.11 2.37
CA LYS A 109 21.40 -8.92 2.94
C LYS A 109 21.15 -7.80 1.92
N CYS A 110 22.09 -7.56 1.00
CA CYS A 110 21.93 -6.53 -0.02
C CYS A 110 20.94 -6.95 -1.11
N CYS A 111 20.96 -8.23 -1.50
CA CYS A 111 19.96 -8.80 -2.39
C CYS A 111 18.55 -8.69 -1.78
N ASP A 112 18.38 -9.07 -0.51
CA ASP A 112 17.10 -8.98 0.21
C ASP A 112 16.57 -7.54 0.28
N LEU A 113 17.44 -6.57 0.61
CA LEU A 113 17.06 -5.16 0.66
C LEU A 113 16.67 -4.62 -0.73
N SER A 114 17.39 -5.01 -1.77
CA SER A 114 17.07 -4.63 -3.16
C SER A 114 15.74 -5.22 -3.61
N GLU A 115 15.50 -6.50 -3.32
CA GLU A 115 14.22 -7.15 -3.59
C GLU A 115 13.07 -6.50 -2.83
N ALA A 116 13.25 -6.23 -1.54
CA ALA A 116 12.26 -5.56 -0.71
C ALA A 116 11.94 -4.15 -1.24
N SER A 117 12.97 -3.39 -1.63
CA SER A 117 12.82 -2.06 -2.22
C SER A 117 12.10 -2.10 -3.57
N SER A 118 12.44 -3.06 -4.45
CA SER A 118 11.76 -3.27 -5.74
C SER A 118 10.30 -3.67 -5.55
N LYS A 119 10.02 -4.58 -4.61
CA LYS A 119 8.65 -4.97 -4.23
C LYS A 119 7.87 -3.76 -3.69
N ALA A 120 8.47 -2.94 -2.83
CA ALA A 120 7.86 -1.72 -2.29
C ALA A 120 7.57 -0.69 -3.39
N MET A 121 8.51 -0.45 -4.31
CA MET A 121 8.35 0.48 -5.43
C MET A 121 7.24 0.03 -6.39
N LYS A 122 7.20 -1.27 -6.73
CA LYS A 122 6.10 -1.86 -7.54
C LYS A 122 4.75 -1.73 -6.84
N ARG A 123 4.70 -1.98 -5.52
CA ARG A 123 3.49 -1.79 -4.71
C ARG A 123 3.04 -0.33 -4.71
N GLN A 124 3.95 0.63 -4.52
CA GLN A 124 3.66 2.07 -4.54
C GLN A 124 3.13 2.52 -5.91
N ALA A 125 3.77 2.10 -7.01
CA ALA A 125 3.31 2.39 -8.36
C ALA A 125 1.95 1.75 -8.67
N GLY A 126 1.70 0.52 -8.17
CA GLY A 126 0.39 -0.13 -8.23
C GLY A 126 -0.69 0.66 -7.50
N MET A 127 -0.39 1.10 -6.27
CA MET A 127 -1.30 1.89 -5.44
C MET A 127 -1.66 3.23 -6.10
N GLN A 128 -0.67 3.94 -6.64
CA GLN A 128 -0.89 5.21 -7.35
C GLN A 128 -1.82 5.02 -8.56
N ARG A 129 -1.61 3.96 -9.34
CA ARG A 129 -2.48 3.62 -10.48
C ARG A 129 -3.90 3.28 -10.04
N LEU A 130 -4.06 2.51 -8.97
CA LEU A 130 -5.37 2.19 -8.39
C LEU A 130 -6.09 3.46 -7.95
N ARG A 131 -5.46 4.30 -7.11
CA ARG A 131 -6.03 5.58 -6.65
C ARG A 131 -6.44 6.45 -7.85
N LYS A 132 -5.55 6.65 -8.83
CA LYS A 132 -5.87 7.42 -10.04
C LYS A 132 -7.11 6.88 -10.74
N LYS A 133 -7.19 5.56 -10.97
CA LYS A 133 -8.34 4.92 -11.62
C LYS A 133 -9.64 5.15 -10.85
N LEU A 134 -9.62 5.04 -9.52
CA LEU A 134 -10.81 5.21 -8.67
C LEU A 134 -11.35 6.65 -8.73
N PHE A 135 -10.49 7.65 -8.67
CA PHE A 135 -10.91 9.06 -8.74
C PHE A 135 -11.29 9.52 -10.15
N THR A 136 -10.54 9.13 -11.19
CA THR A 136 -10.84 9.54 -12.58
C THR A 136 -12.18 8.99 -13.07
N ARG A 137 -12.62 7.84 -12.55
CA ARG A 137 -13.92 7.23 -12.88
C ARG A 137 -15.04 7.62 -11.91
N ASN A 138 -14.81 8.58 -11.01
CA ASN A 138 -15.78 9.00 -9.97
C ASN A 138 -16.31 7.86 -9.09
N ILE A 139 -15.51 6.79 -8.91
CA ILE A 139 -15.85 5.65 -8.03
C ILE A 139 -15.70 6.04 -6.56
N LEU A 140 -14.85 7.03 -6.29
CA LEU A 140 -14.69 7.67 -4.99
C LEU A 140 -14.93 9.17 -5.13
N PRO A 141 -15.66 9.79 -4.18
CA PRO A 141 -15.88 11.23 -4.20
C PRO A 141 -14.57 12.00 -3.90
N ARG A 142 -14.52 13.26 -4.31
CA ARG A 142 -13.32 14.12 -4.12
C ARG A 142 -12.97 14.32 -2.65
N GLU A 143 -13.96 14.27 -1.78
CA GLU A 143 -13.83 14.45 -0.34
C GLU A 143 -13.31 13.20 0.36
N PHE A 144 -13.30 12.04 -0.31
CA PHE A 144 -12.89 10.75 0.27
C PHE A 144 -11.54 10.80 1.01
N PRO A 145 -10.46 11.41 0.47
CA PRO A 145 -9.15 11.44 1.15
C PRO A 145 -9.15 12.17 2.51
N LYS A 146 -10.15 13.05 2.76
CA LYS A 146 -10.29 13.81 4.00
C LYS A 146 -10.86 12.99 5.16
N ALA A 147 -11.35 11.77 4.89
CA ALA A 147 -11.84 10.88 5.91
C ALA A 147 -10.69 10.04 6.46
N GLN A 148 -10.01 10.56 7.48
CA GLN A 148 -8.98 9.85 8.22
C GLN A 148 -9.43 9.62 9.66
N PHE A 149 -9.02 8.51 10.26
CA PHE A 149 -9.36 8.23 11.66
C PHE A 149 -8.87 9.33 12.61
N ILE A 150 -7.75 10.00 12.30
CA ILE A 150 -7.21 11.12 13.09
C ILE A 150 -8.09 12.37 13.03
N ASP A 151 -8.86 12.54 11.96
CA ASP A 151 -9.77 13.68 11.75
C ASP A 151 -11.17 13.44 12.33
N SER A 152 -11.35 12.36 13.09
CA SER A 152 -12.64 12.01 13.70
C SER A 152 -12.95 12.91 14.89
N ASP A 153 -14.20 13.32 15.04
CA ASP A 153 -14.66 14.07 16.21
C ASP A 153 -14.53 13.21 17.48
N GLU A 154 -13.76 13.70 18.45
CA GLU A 154 -13.46 13.00 19.70
C GLU A 154 -14.73 12.66 20.49
N ASN A 155 -15.76 13.52 20.48
CA ASN A 155 -17.01 13.24 21.18
C ASN A 155 -17.80 12.10 20.50
N ILE A 156 -17.75 11.99 19.17
CA ILE A 156 -18.36 10.84 18.47
C ILE A 156 -17.63 9.55 18.86
N MET A 157 -16.29 9.60 18.89
CA MET A 157 -15.46 8.46 19.24
C MET A 157 -15.71 8.01 20.67
N LEU A 158 -15.70 8.92 21.63
CA LEU A 158 -15.92 8.64 23.05
C LEU A 158 -17.32 8.09 23.35
N ARG A 159 -18.33 8.46 22.55
CA ARG A 159 -19.69 7.88 22.66
C ARG A 159 -19.79 6.46 22.12
N ASN A 160 -18.94 6.09 21.17
CA ASN A 160 -19.01 4.81 20.47
C ASN A 160 -17.64 4.09 20.43
N PRO A 161 -16.91 3.98 21.56
CA PRO A 161 -15.47 3.64 21.55
C PRO A 161 -15.20 2.27 20.94
N LYS A 162 -16.02 1.27 21.29
CA LYS A 162 -15.90 -0.09 20.76
C LYS A 162 -16.15 -0.17 19.26
N VAL A 163 -17.12 0.60 18.75
CA VAL A 163 -17.41 0.66 17.31
C VAL A 163 -16.22 1.26 16.54
N TRP A 164 -15.55 2.26 17.09
CA TRP A 164 -14.37 2.86 16.48
C TRP A 164 -13.13 1.96 16.58
N GLU A 165 -12.99 1.18 17.65
CA GLU A 165 -11.98 0.13 17.76
C GLU A 165 -12.19 -0.99 16.71
N ASP A 166 -13.44 -1.44 16.55
CA ASP A 166 -13.84 -2.38 15.50
C ASP A 166 -13.55 -1.80 14.10
N ALA A 167 -13.78 -0.51 13.88
CA ALA A 167 -13.51 0.16 12.60
C ALA A 167 -12.01 0.19 12.27
N ARG A 168 -11.14 0.44 13.26
CA ARG A 168 -9.68 0.44 13.09
C ARG A 168 -9.09 -0.94 12.82
N SER A 169 -9.81 -2.00 13.18
CA SER A 169 -9.39 -3.40 13.02
C SER A 169 -10.15 -4.13 11.92
N TRP A 170 -11.07 -3.46 11.23
CA TRP A 170 -11.85 -4.07 10.16
C TRP A 170 -10.97 -4.53 9.00
N ASN A 171 -11.29 -5.70 8.43
CA ASN A 171 -10.61 -6.19 7.24
C ASN A 171 -11.60 -6.76 6.21
N PRO A 172 -11.23 -6.86 4.93
CA PRO A 172 -12.16 -7.27 3.87
C PRO A 172 -12.60 -8.73 3.90
N LYS A 173 -12.07 -9.56 4.83
CA LYS A 173 -12.53 -10.93 5.04
C LYS A 173 -13.69 -10.99 6.05
N HIS A 174 -13.88 -9.94 6.85
CA HIS A 174 -14.98 -9.81 7.81
C HIS A 174 -16.35 -9.73 7.12
N GLU A 175 -17.40 -9.68 7.93
CA GLU A 175 -18.79 -9.49 7.53
C GLU A 175 -19.09 -8.12 6.89
N ALA A 176 -20.21 -8.06 6.15
CA ALA A 176 -20.79 -6.79 5.70
C ALA A 176 -21.17 -5.92 6.90
N TRP A 177 -21.15 -4.61 6.74
CA TRP A 177 -21.52 -3.68 7.80
C TRP A 177 -22.80 -2.94 7.44
N TRP A 178 -23.77 -2.98 8.35
CA TRP A 178 -24.98 -2.16 8.31
C TRP A 178 -24.87 -1.07 9.38
N ILE A 179 -24.43 0.11 8.96
CA ILE A 179 -24.12 1.24 9.84
C ILE A 179 -25.35 2.13 9.94
N TYR A 180 -25.94 2.24 11.13
CA TYR A 180 -27.18 2.98 11.34
C TYR A 180 -27.12 3.88 12.58
N GLY A 181 -28.04 4.85 12.65
CA GLY A 181 -28.09 5.85 13.72
C GLY A 181 -28.53 7.21 13.21
N ASP A 182 -28.55 8.21 14.09
CA ASP A 182 -29.12 9.52 13.79
C ASP A 182 -28.30 10.33 12.76
N LYS A 183 -28.96 11.32 12.15
CA LYS A 183 -28.33 12.24 11.22
C LYS A 183 -27.16 12.93 11.92
N GLY A 184 -25.98 12.96 11.29
CA GLY A 184 -24.81 13.62 11.84
C GLY A 184 -24.04 12.86 12.93
N ALA A 185 -24.39 11.60 13.23
CA ALA A 185 -23.63 10.72 14.12
C ALA A 185 -22.29 10.20 13.54
N GLY A 186 -21.86 10.69 12.36
CA GLY A 186 -20.58 10.31 11.75
C GLY A 186 -20.54 9.02 10.94
N LYS A 187 -21.69 8.41 10.60
CA LYS A 187 -21.79 7.12 9.86
C LYS A 187 -20.96 7.06 8.57
N THR A 188 -21.22 7.97 7.63
CA THR A 188 -20.48 8.03 6.36
C THR A 188 -19.00 8.30 6.61
N PHE A 189 -18.68 9.20 7.53
CA PHE A 189 -17.29 9.55 7.83
C PHE A 189 -16.52 8.33 8.35
N MET A 190 -17.07 7.61 9.33
CA MET A 190 -16.49 6.36 9.85
C MET A 190 -16.33 5.31 8.73
N ALA A 191 -17.37 5.11 7.92
CA ALA A 191 -17.32 4.16 6.80
C ALA A 191 -16.20 4.53 5.80
N ARG A 192 -16.05 5.82 5.47
CA ARG A 192 -14.96 6.32 4.61
C ARG A 192 -13.60 6.16 5.27
N CYS A 193 -13.45 6.36 6.59
CA CYS A 193 -12.19 6.07 7.30
C CYS A 193 -11.78 4.60 7.15
N VAL A 194 -12.74 3.67 7.30
CA VAL A 194 -12.49 2.25 7.07
C VAL A 194 -12.09 2.00 5.61
N LEU A 195 -12.84 2.52 4.64
CA LEU A 195 -12.49 2.35 3.22
C LEU A 195 -11.11 2.91 2.88
N ASN A 196 -10.72 4.04 3.46
CA ASN A 196 -9.42 4.67 3.22
C ASN A 196 -8.27 3.81 3.77
N MET A 197 -8.43 3.30 5.00
CA MET A 197 -7.52 2.30 5.57
C MET A 197 -7.40 1.05 4.68
N ILE A 198 -8.52 0.55 4.16
CA ILE A 198 -8.54 -0.62 3.26
C ILE A 198 -7.87 -0.34 1.91
N LEU A 199 -8.03 0.88 1.39
CA LEU A 199 -7.34 1.33 0.19
C LEU A 199 -5.83 1.35 0.43
N ASP A 200 -5.37 1.83 1.59
CA ASP A 200 -3.93 1.84 1.95
C ASP A 200 -3.34 0.44 2.12
N GLN A 201 -4.17 -0.55 2.48
CA GLN A 201 -3.78 -1.95 2.48
C GLN A 201 -3.63 -2.55 1.07
N GLY A 202 -4.09 -1.86 0.02
CA GLY A 202 -3.94 -2.25 -1.38
C GLY A 202 -5.20 -2.84 -2.01
N PHE A 203 -6.34 -2.79 -1.31
CA PHE A 203 -7.60 -3.28 -1.84
C PHE A 203 -8.35 -2.17 -2.59
N SER A 204 -9.03 -2.52 -3.67
CA SER A 204 -9.92 -1.61 -4.37
C SER A 204 -11.16 -1.31 -3.52
N VAL A 205 -11.53 -0.04 -3.42
CA VAL A 205 -12.73 0.41 -2.71
C VAL A 205 -13.58 1.28 -3.61
N GLY A 206 -14.88 1.35 -3.34
CA GLY A 206 -15.80 2.24 -4.03
C GLY A 206 -16.88 2.77 -3.09
N GLU A 207 -17.48 3.88 -3.50
CA GLU A 207 -18.54 4.53 -2.77
C GLU A 207 -19.62 4.98 -3.75
N LEU A 208 -20.87 4.70 -3.41
CA LEU A 208 -22.01 5.04 -4.23
C LEU A 208 -23.21 5.41 -3.36
N SER A 209 -23.76 6.61 -3.56
CA SER A 209 -25.03 6.97 -2.92
C SER A 209 -26.16 6.13 -3.50
N ALA A 210 -27.04 5.61 -2.63
CA ALA A 210 -28.23 4.89 -3.05
C ALA A 210 -29.16 5.73 -3.96
N VAL A 211 -29.21 7.05 -3.74
CA VAL A 211 -29.99 7.98 -4.58
C VAL A 211 -29.43 7.99 -5.99
N THR A 212 -28.12 8.19 -6.12
CA THR A 212 -27.41 8.20 -7.40
C THR A 212 -27.54 6.85 -8.11
N PHE A 213 -27.32 5.75 -7.38
CA PHE A 213 -27.52 4.39 -7.86
C PHE A 213 -28.90 4.22 -8.51
N ASN A 214 -29.96 4.55 -7.78
CA ASN A 214 -31.33 4.31 -8.24
C ASN A 214 -31.71 5.24 -9.40
N GLN A 215 -31.14 6.46 -9.46
CA GLN A 215 -31.29 7.35 -10.61
C GLN A 215 -30.62 6.82 -11.87
N ILE A 216 -29.42 6.24 -11.75
CA ILE A 216 -28.70 5.65 -12.89
C ILE A 216 -29.45 4.41 -13.39
N ALA A 217 -29.80 3.49 -12.48
CA ALA A 217 -30.54 2.28 -12.79
C ALA A 217 -31.85 2.58 -13.55
N LYS A 218 -32.53 3.67 -13.19
CA LYS A 218 -33.75 4.12 -13.88
C LYS A 218 -33.50 4.65 -15.29
N ARG A 219 -32.40 5.38 -15.52
CA ARG A 219 -32.24 6.20 -16.74
C ARG A 219 -31.59 5.46 -17.90
N ARG A 220 -30.67 4.52 -17.66
CA ARG A 220 -29.75 4.06 -18.71
C ARG A 220 -29.26 2.62 -18.51
N PHE A 221 -30.06 1.64 -18.92
CA PHE A 221 -29.71 0.21 -18.83
C PHE A 221 -28.32 -0.11 -19.39
N TYR A 222 -27.91 0.53 -20.50
CA TYR A 222 -26.59 0.34 -21.10
C TYR A 222 -25.43 1.02 -20.34
N GLU A 223 -25.60 2.27 -19.88
CA GLU A 223 -24.51 2.98 -19.15
C GLU A 223 -24.31 2.44 -17.74
N TRP A 224 -25.39 1.97 -17.11
CA TRP A 224 -25.30 1.25 -15.85
C TRP A 224 -24.44 -0.01 -15.95
N HIS A 225 -24.36 -0.66 -17.11
CA HIS A 225 -23.59 -1.90 -17.25
C HIS A 225 -22.09 -1.68 -16.96
N GLU A 226 -21.50 -0.58 -17.44
CA GLU A 226 -20.09 -0.26 -17.18
C GLU A 226 -19.84 0.11 -15.71
N GLU A 227 -20.71 0.94 -15.14
CA GLU A 227 -20.61 1.37 -13.74
C GLU A 227 -20.85 0.21 -12.78
N ARG A 228 -21.85 -0.63 -13.05
CA ARG A 228 -22.14 -1.86 -12.30
C ARG A 228 -20.95 -2.79 -12.32
N GLU A 229 -20.30 -3.00 -13.47
CA GLU A 229 -19.12 -3.84 -13.56
C GLU A 229 -17.99 -3.31 -12.65
N ILE A 230 -17.86 -1.99 -12.56
CA ILE A 230 -16.88 -1.33 -11.70
C ILE A 230 -17.23 -1.50 -10.22
N TYR A 231 -18.44 -1.12 -9.80
CA TYR A 231 -18.89 -1.22 -8.40
C TYR A 231 -19.06 -2.68 -7.95
N GLY A 232 -19.34 -3.60 -8.88
CA GLY A 232 -19.34 -5.04 -8.66
C GLY A 232 -17.94 -5.54 -8.33
N LYS A 233 -16.89 -5.02 -8.98
CA LYS A 233 -15.50 -5.52 -8.89
C LYS A 233 -14.64 -4.94 -7.78
N VAL A 234 -15.01 -3.82 -7.16
CA VAL A 234 -14.25 -3.30 -6.00
C VAL A 234 -14.34 -4.26 -4.81
N LYS A 235 -13.24 -4.47 -4.08
CA LYS A 235 -13.19 -5.40 -2.95
C LYS A 235 -14.16 -5.00 -1.84
N VAL A 236 -14.29 -3.71 -1.57
CA VAL A 236 -15.26 -3.16 -0.60
C VAL A 236 -16.04 -2.02 -1.23
N LEU A 237 -17.36 -2.04 -1.08
CA LEU A 237 -18.27 -1.01 -1.61
C LEU A 237 -19.06 -0.41 -0.44
N LEU A 238 -19.08 0.91 -0.34
CA LEU A 238 -20.01 1.63 0.51
C LEU A 238 -21.23 2.05 -0.33
N ILE A 239 -22.42 1.60 0.07
CA ILE A 239 -23.70 2.13 -0.38
C ILE A 239 -24.16 3.17 0.65
N GLU A 240 -24.03 4.45 0.30
CA GLU A 240 -24.34 5.54 1.22
C GLU A 240 -25.85 5.86 1.25
N ASP A 241 -26.38 6.07 2.46
CA ASP A 241 -27.71 6.63 2.71
C ASP A 241 -28.84 5.87 1.99
N ILE A 242 -28.89 4.55 2.23
CA ILE A 242 -29.83 3.64 1.56
C ILE A 242 -31.30 3.96 1.83
N ASP A 243 -31.59 4.69 2.91
CA ASP A 243 -32.91 5.20 3.27
C ASP A 243 -33.37 6.43 2.49
N LYS A 244 -32.49 7.07 1.71
CA LYS A 244 -32.79 8.31 0.97
C LYS A 244 -33.26 8.08 -0.46
N ALA A 245 -33.03 6.90 -1.01
CA ALA A 245 -33.45 6.57 -2.36
C ALA A 245 -34.96 6.31 -2.43
N ILE A 246 -35.62 6.92 -3.43
CA ILE A 246 -36.99 6.58 -3.81
C ILE A 246 -36.92 5.39 -4.76
N TRP A 247 -36.85 4.18 -4.20
CA TRP A 247 -36.62 2.95 -4.95
C TRP A 247 -37.69 2.69 -6.02
N THR A 248 -37.24 2.40 -7.25
CA THR A 248 -38.12 1.94 -8.35
C THR A 248 -37.97 0.42 -8.52
N PRO A 249 -38.92 -0.28 -9.18
CA PRO A 249 -38.76 -1.71 -9.48
C PRO A 249 -37.45 -2.04 -10.21
N GLU A 250 -37.03 -1.19 -11.15
CA GLU A 250 -35.77 -1.34 -11.89
C GLU A 250 -34.56 -1.15 -10.96
N GLY A 251 -34.57 -0.11 -10.14
CA GLY A 251 -33.51 0.11 -9.14
C GLY A 251 -33.40 -1.03 -8.14
N MET A 252 -34.54 -1.62 -7.74
CA MET A 252 -34.55 -2.80 -6.88
C MET A 252 -33.94 -4.03 -7.55
N SER A 253 -34.28 -4.28 -8.82
CA SER A 253 -33.70 -5.37 -9.61
C SER A 253 -32.19 -5.21 -9.79
N GLU A 254 -31.72 -4.00 -10.07
CA GLU A 254 -30.30 -3.72 -10.21
C GLU A 254 -29.56 -3.79 -8.86
N LEU A 255 -30.18 -3.34 -7.76
CA LEU A 255 -29.55 -3.42 -6.45
C LEU A 255 -29.38 -4.88 -6.05
N TYR A 256 -30.39 -5.71 -6.28
CA TYR A 256 -30.27 -7.16 -6.11
C TYR A 256 -29.12 -7.73 -6.95
N SER A 257 -29.08 -7.39 -8.23
CA SER A 257 -28.07 -7.91 -9.16
C SER A 257 -26.64 -7.51 -8.78
N LEU A 258 -26.45 -6.29 -8.25
CA LEU A 258 -25.17 -5.83 -7.71
C LEU A 258 -24.80 -6.59 -6.43
N LEU A 259 -25.74 -6.72 -5.48
CA LEU A 259 -25.49 -7.42 -4.21
C LEU A 259 -25.16 -8.90 -4.43
N ASP A 260 -25.87 -9.56 -5.35
CA ASP A 260 -25.69 -10.97 -5.68
C ASP A 260 -24.34 -11.24 -6.36
N GLU A 261 -23.92 -10.39 -7.30
CA GLU A 261 -22.59 -10.47 -7.90
C GLU A 261 -21.50 -10.32 -6.84
N ARG A 262 -21.63 -9.32 -5.96
CA ARG A 262 -20.64 -9.05 -4.90
C ARG A 262 -20.56 -10.20 -3.90
N TYR A 263 -21.71 -10.72 -3.48
CA TYR A 263 -21.81 -11.88 -2.59
C TYR A 263 -21.12 -13.10 -3.18
N SER A 264 -21.45 -13.45 -4.42
CA SER A 264 -20.89 -14.62 -5.14
C SER A 264 -19.38 -14.53 -5.35
N ASN A 265 -18.81 -13.32 -5.34
CA ASN A 265 -17.38 -13.07 -5.50
C ASN A 265 -16.66 -12.74 -4.18
N GLU A 266 -17.30 -12.97 -3.03
CA GLU A 266 -16.74 -12.68 -1.69
C GLU A 266 -16.24 -11.22 -1.53
N ARG A 267 -16.98 -10.28 -2.11
CA ARG A 267 -16.74 -8.83 -2.00
C ARG A 267 -17.68 -8.28 -0.93
N ARG A 268 -17.19 -7.36 -0.10
CA ARG A 268 -17.94 -6.89 1.09
C ARG A 268 -18.64 -5.58 0.83
N THR A 269 -19.85 -5.46 1.35
CA THR A 269 -20.65 -4.24 1.21
C THR A 269 -20.83 -3.61 2.57
N MET A 270 -20.61 -2.31 2.66
CA MET A 270 -20.98 -1.48 3.79
C MET A 270 -22.19 -0.66 3.38
N VAL A 271 -23.13 -0.47 4.28
CA VAL A 271 -24.35 0.31 4.06
C VAL A 271 -24.44 1.34 5.17
N THR A 272 -24.78 2.59 4.84
CA THR A 272 -25.18 3.58 5.84
C THR A 272 -26.67 3.89 5.73
N THR A 273 -27.32 4.12 6.87
CA THR A 273 -28.75 4.48 6.93
C THR A 273 -29.10 5.29 8.17
N ASN A 274 -30.12 6.14 8.09
CA ASN A 274 -30.75 6.74 9.27
C ASN A 274 -32.01 5.99 9.73
N ALA A 275 -32.43 4.96 8.99
CA ALA A 275 -33.62 4.18 9.27
C ALA A 275 -33.27 2.79 9.84
N THR A 276 -34.26 2.14 10.45
CA THR A 276 -34.12 0.75 10.86
C THR A 276 -34.04 -0.17 9.64
N VAL A 277 -33.49 -1.37 9.84
CA VAL A 277 -33.45 -2.42 8.81
C VAL A 277 -34.86 -2.72 8.31
N GLU A 278 -35.80 -2.82 9.24
CA GLU A 278 -37.19 -3.20 9.00
C GLU A 278 -37.90 -2.13 8.14
N TRP A 279 -37.63 -0.85 8.40
CA TRP A 279 -38.16 0.24 7.57
C TRP A 279 -37.60 0.19 6.14
N VAL A 280 -36.30 -0.06 5.98
CA VAL A 280 -35.68 -0.16 4.64
C VAL A 280 -36.27 -1.35 3.86
N GLN A 281 -36.43 -2.50 4.50
CA GLN A 281 -37.08 -3.66 3.88
C GLN A 281 -38.52 -3.37 3.48
N GLN A 282 -39.25 -2.59 4.28
CA GLN A 282 -40.61 -2.17 3.95
C GLN A 282 -40.63 -1.26 2.72
N GLN A 283 -39.69 -0.30 2.60
CA GLN A 283 -39.57 0.53 1.39
C GLN A 283 -39.25 -0.30 0.15
N TRP A 284 -38.35 -1.27 0.28
CA TRP A 284 -38.05 -2.21 -0.80
C TRP A 284 -39.26 -3.06 -1.20
N GLN A 285 -40.06 -3.47 -0.21
CA GLN A 285 -41.30 -4.22 -0.47
C GLN A 285 -42.34 -3.36 -1.22
N TYR A 286 -42.45 -2.06 -0.87
CA TYR A 286 -43.31 -1.12 -1.59
C TYR A 286 -42.84 -0.89 -3.03
N ALA A 287 -41.53 -0.82 -3.26
CA ALA A 287 -40.97 -0.67 -4.60
C ALA A 287 -41.10 -1.92 -5.48
N ALA A 288 -41.21 -3.12 -4.88
CA ALA A 288 -41.36 -4.39 -5.59
C ALA A 288 -42.59 -5.18 -5.10
N PRO A 289 -43.83 -4.67 -5.30
CA PRO A 289 -45.04 -5.20 -4.67
C PRO A 289 -45.37 -6.63 -5.11
N HIS A 290 -44.95 -7.04 -6.31
CA HIS A 290 -45.18 -8.36 -6.86
C HIS A 290 -44.10 -9.39 -6.50
N ASN A 291 -43.00 -8.97 -5.87
CA ASN A 291 -41.90 -9.86 -5.49
C ASN A 291 -41.63 -9.77 -3.97
N LYS A 292 -42.47 -10.48 -3.20
CA LYS A 292 -42.43 -10.43 -1.73
C LYS A 292 -41.15 -11.00 -1.11
N SER A 293 -40.44 -11.87 -1.83
CA SER A 293 -39.18 -12.44 -1.34
C SER A 293 -37.98 -11.52 -1.53
N LEU A 294 -38.03 -10.58 -2.48
CA LEU A 294 -36.87 -9.78 -2.90
C LEU A 294 -36.16 -9.06 -1.73
N PRO A 295 -36.86 -8.34 -0.83
CA PRO A 295 -36.18 -7.65 0.28
C PRO A 295 -35.44 -8.61 1.22
N GLY A 296 -36.02 -9.79 1.48
CA GLY A 296 -35.38 -10.82 2.30
C GLY A 296 -34.15 -11.41 1.61
N THR A 297 -34.29 -11.76 0.34
CA THR A 297 -33.20 -12.29 -0.48
C THR A 297 -32.02 -11.31 -0.57
N MET A 298 -32.28 -10.02 -0.75
CA MET A 298 -31.24 -8.97 -0.75
C MET A 298 -30.49 -8.89 0.58
N MET A 299 -31.21 -9.00 1.70
CA MET A 299 -30.58 -9.04 3.03
C MET A 299 -29.73 -10.29 3.22
N ASP A 300 -30.12 -11.43 2.64
CA ASP A 300 -29.29 -12.63 2.70
C ASP A 300 -27.94 -12.46 1.98
N ARG A 301 -27.87 -11.64 0.92
CA ARG A 301 -26.61 -11.36 0.19
C ARG A 301 -25.68 -10.44 0.98
N LEU A 302 -26.17 -9.81 2.04
CA LEU A 302 -25.34 -9.07 2.98
C LEU A 302 -24.83 -9.95 4.12
N LYS A 303 -25.28 -11.21 4.27
CA LYS A 303 -24.83 -12.08 5.37
C LYS A 303 -23.43 -12.68 5.10
N PRO A 304 -22.61 -12.93 6.14
CA PRO A 304 -22.80 -12.44 7.52
C PRO A 304 -22.76 -10.92 7.54
N MET A 305 -23.64 -10.31 8.36
CA MET A 305 -23.87 -8.86 8.42
C MET A 305 -23.85 -8.39 9.87
N ARG A 306 -22.94 -7.46 10.19
CA ARG A 306 -22.93 -6.76 11.48
C ARG A 306 -23.81 -5.53 11.44
N ARG A 307 -24.72 -5.40 12.41
CA ARG A 307 -25.43 -4.14 12.66
C ARG A 307 -24.55 -3.25 13.57
N ILE A 308 -24.12 -2.11 13.06
CA ILE A 308 -23.28 -1.13 13.76
C ILE A 308 -24.13 0.11 14.04
N GLN A 309 -24.44 0.37 15.31
CA GLN A 309 -25.16 1.56 15.71
C GLN A 309 -24.18 2.66 16.11
N LEU A 310 -24.34 3.86 15.55
CA LEU A 310 -23.66 5.07 16.01
C LEU A 310 -24.67 5.99 16.70
N SER A 311 -24.42 6.27 17.97
CA SER A 311 -25.24 7.13 18.82
C SER A 311 -24.69 8.56 18.88
N GLY A 312 -25.59 9.55 18.93
CA GLY A 312 -25.26 10.93 19.27
C GLY A 312 -25.95 12.00 18.43
N PRO A 313 -26.13 13.23 18.97
CA PRO A 313 -26.73 14.36 18.26
C PRO A 313 -25.95 14.76 17.00
N THR A 314 -26.66 15.40 16.06
CA THR A 314 -26.09 15.93 14.81
C THR A 314 -24.93 16.90 15.08
N LEU A 315 -23.75 16.63 14.49
CA LEU A 315 -22.58 17.51 14.57
C LEU A 315 -22.37 18.38 13.31
N ARG A 316 -23.35 18.42 12.40
CA ARG A 316 -23.30 19.36 11.27
C ARG A 316 -23.39 20.78 11.84
N LYS A 317 -22.30 21.56 11.76
CA LYS A 317 -22.31 22.99 12.08
C LYS A 317 -23.24 23.69 11.08
N GLY A 318 -24.37 24.19 11.58
CA GLY A 318 -25.41 24.89 10.80
C GLY A 318 -26.75 24.15 10.82
N GLY A 319 -27.62 24.51 11.76
CA GLY A 319 -28.95 23.92 11.91
C GLY A 319 -29.66 24.18 13.24
N ALA A 320 -29.03 24.90 14.17
CA ALA A 320 -29.77 25.65 15.17
C ALA A 320 -30.08 27.02 14.57
N ASN A 321 -31.25 27.13 13.92
CA ASN A 321 -32.01 28.37 13.82
C ASN A 321 -33.48 28.01 13.54
N GLU A 322 -34.29 28.32 14.56
CA GLU A 322 -35.65 28.89 14.48
C GLU A 322 -36.71 28.15 13.65
N PHE A 323 -37.55 27.40 14.38
CA PHE A 323 -38.99 27.50 14.21
C PHE A 323 -39.61 27.63 15.61
N THR A 324 -39.67 28.88 16.09
CA THR A 324 -40.78 29.36 16.92
C THR A 324 -41.91 29.80 16.03
#